data_AF-A0A355F6K6-F1
#
_entry.id   AF-A0A355F6K6-F1
#
_cell.length_a   1.000
_cell.length_b   1.000
_cell.length_c   1.000
_cell.angle_alpha   90.00
_cell.angle_beta   90.00
_cell.angle_gamma   90.00
#
_symmetry.space_group_name_H-M   'P 1'
#
loop_
_entity.id
_entity.type
_entity.pdbx_description
1 polymer ?
#
loop_
_entity_poly.entity_id
_entity_poly.type
_entity_poly.pdbx_seq_one_letter_code
_entity_poly.pdbx_strand_id
1 'polypeptide(L)' 'MLPAARLAAILDEVPDAWLRAAPGDLTPAGRRAGYLAFLTGRLAAARAFVEEAERARAQLV' A
#
# COMPACT_ATOMS: atom_id res chain seq x y z
N MET A 1 -13.89 -2.09 0.10
CA MET A 1 -12.48 -1.87 0.51
C MET A 1 -11.61 -2.91 -0.16
N LEU A 2 -10.38 -2.56 -0.56
CA LEU A 2 -9.42 -3.53 -1.11
C LEU A 2 -8.92 -4.46 0.01
N PRO A 3 -9.20 -5.78 -0.02
CA PRO A 3 -8.77 -6.69 1.04
C PRO A 3 -7.26 -6.93 1.01
N ALA A 4 -6.65 -7.19 2.17
CA ALA A 4 -5.22 -7.47 2.27
C ALA A 4 -4.77 -8.66 1.39
N ALA A 5 -5.61 -9.69 1.27
CA ALA A 5 -5.34 -10.84 0.38
C ALA A 5 -5.22 -10.44 -1.09
N ARG A 6 -5.99 -9.43 -1.55
CA ARG A 6 -5.89 -8.94 -2.93
C ARG A 6 -4.60 -8.15 -3.15
N LEU A 7 -4.15 -7.39 -2.15
CA LEU A 7 -2.84 -6.71 -2.21
C LEU A 7 -1.68 -7.72 -2.26
N ALA A 8 -1.75 -8.79 -1.47
CA ALA A 8 -0.74 -9.85 -1.49
C ALA A 8 -0.63 -10.46 -2.89
N ALA A 9 -1.76 -10.83 -3.52
CA ALA A 9 -1.77 -11.37 -4.87
C ALA A 9 -1.15 -10.42 -5.91
N ILE A 10 -1.41 -9.11 -5.81
CA ILE A 10 -0.80 -8.11 -6.69
C ILE A 10 0.72 -8.04 -6.48
N LEU A 11 1.19 -8.14 -5.23
CA LEU A 11 2.63 -8.11 -4.93
C LEU A 11 3.35 -9.38 -5.41
N ASP A 12 2.65 -10.50 -5.49
CA ASP A 12 3.19 -11.76 -6.05
C ASP A 12 3.41 -11.65 -7.56
N GLU A 13 2.64 -10.82 -8.28
CA GLU A 13 2.85 -10.54 -9.71
C GLU A 13 4.10 -9.67 -9.98
N VAL A 14 4.66 -9.02 -8.96
CA VAL A 14 5.85 -8.17 -9.12
C VAL A 14 7.08 -9.03 -9.39
N PRO A 15 7.83 -8.84 -10.48
CA PRO A 15 9.03 -9.62 -10.75
C PRO A 15 10.11 -9.42 -9.69
N ASP A 16 10.74 -10.51 -9.27
CA ASP A 16 11.86 -10.47 -8.33
C ASP A 16 13.00 -9.54 -8.78
N ALA A 17 13.25 -9.46 -10.09
CA ALA A 17 14.30 -8.60 -10.65
C ALA A 17 14.10 -7.12 -10.29
N TRP A 18 12.86 -6.66 -10.22
CA TRP A 18 12.53 -5.28 -9.84
C TRP A 18 12.80 -5.05 -8.35
N LEU A 19 12.54 -6.05 -7.52
CA LEU A 19 12.76 -5.98 -6.08
C LEU A 19 14.26 -6.06 -5.73
N ARG A 20 15.05 -6.79 -6.50
CA ARG A 20 16.52 -6.86 -6.34
C ARG A 20 17.24 -5.58 -6.76
N ALA A 21 16.70 -4.83 -7.73
CA ALA A 21 17.31 -3.60 -8.22
C ALA A 21 17.25 -2.44 -7.20
N ALA A 22 16.34 -2.53 -6.23
CA ALA A 22 16.20 -1.52 -5.20
C ALA A 22 17.36 -1.59 -4.18
N PRO A 23 17.90 -0.45 -3.71
CA PRO A 23 19.01 -0.44 -2.76
C PRO A 23 18.63 -1.10 -1.43
N GLY A 24 19.63 -1.68 -0.74
CA GLY A 24 19.51 -2.33 0.58
C GLY A 24 19.54 -3.86 0.55
N ASP A 25 19.77 -4.47 1.72
CA ASP A 25 20.04 -5.91 1.88
C ASP A 25 18.78 -6.76 2.12
N LEU A 26 17.65 -6.40 1.51
CA LEU A 26 16.41 -7.18 1.60
C LEU A 26 16.23 -8.11 0.41
N THR A 27 15.85 -9.35 0.71
CA THR A 27 15.40 -10.32 -0.29
C THR A 27 14.10 -9.85 -0.95
N PRO A 28 13.78 -10.30 -2.18
CA PRO A 28 12.49 -10.00 -2.82
C PRO A 28 11.28 -10.35 -1.93
N ALA A 29 11.31 -11.49 -1.26
CA ALA A 29 10.26 -11.89 -0.32
C ALA A 29 10.13 -10.91 0.85
N GLY A 30 11.26 -10.51 1.45
CA GLY A 30 11.27 -9.50 2.53
C GLY A 30 10.73 -8.15 2.07
N ARG A 31 11.03 -7.72 0.84
CA ARG A 31 10.50 -6.49 0.25
C ARG A 31 8.99 -6.57 0.02
N ARG A 32 8.48 -7.68 -0.53
CA ARG A 32 7.02 -7.89 -0.68
C ARG A 32 6.31 -7.80 0.66
N ALA A 33 6.84 -8.47 1.69
CA ALA A 33 6.27 -8.42 3.03
C ALA A 33 6.23 -6.99 3.58
N GLY A 34 7.32 -6.23 3.41
CA GLY A 34 7.39 -4.81 3.80
C GLY A 34 6.35 -3.94 3.09
N TYR A 35 6.24 -4.07 1.76
CA TYR A 35 5.21 -3.35 0.99
C TYR A 35 3.80 -3.73 1.41
N LEU A 36 3.53 -5.03 1.63
CA LEU A 36 2.21 -5.49 2.06
C LEU A 36 1.81 -4.86 3.40
N ALA A 37 2.73 -4.85 4.38
CA ALA A 37 2.50 -4.25 5.68
C ALA A 37 2.25 -2.73 5.57
N PHE A 38 3.08 -2.02 4.81
CA PHE A 38 2.95 -0.58 4.60
C PHE A 38 1.62 -0.20 3.92
N LEU A 39 1.30 -0.87 2.81
CA LEU A 39 0.09 -0.57 2.03
C LEU A 39 -1.19 -0.91 2.81
N THR A 40 -1.19 -2.02 3.55
CA THR A 40 -2.32 -2.41 4.41
C THR A 40 -2.55 -1.38 5.51
N GLY A 41 -1.49 -0.94 6.21
CA GLY A 41 -1.59 0.10 7.22
C GLY A 41 -2.11 1.42 6.64
N ARG A 42 -1.62 1.81 5.46
CA ARG A 42 -2.07 3.02 4.76
C ARG A 42 -3.54 2.96 4.38
N LEU A 43 -4.03 1.81 3.89
CA LEU A 43 -5.44 1.63 3.56
C LEU A 43 -6.35 1.66 4.79
N ALA A 44 -5.92 1.08 5.92
CA ALA A 44 -6.67 1.17 7.16
C ALA A 44 -6.84 2.62 7.64
N ALA A 45 -5.81 3.45 7.43
CA ALA A 45 -5.84 4.88 7.73
C ALA A 45 -6.59 5.73 6.69
N ALA A 46 -6.95 5.17 5.52
CA ALA A 46 -7.49 5.95 4.39
C ALA A 46 -8.81 6.67 4.71
N ARG A 47 -9.63 6.10 5.60
CA ARG A 47 -10.92 6.69 5.98
C ARG A 47 -10.78 8.11 6.54
N ALA A 48 -9.74 8.38 7.34
CA ALA A 48 -9.52 9.70 7.91
C ALA A 48 -9.24 10.77 6.84
N PHE A 49 -8.54 10.40 5.76
CA PHE A 49 -8.26 11.30 4.64
C PHE A 49 -9.51 11.57 3.79
N VAL A 50 -10.37 10.56 3.62
CA VAL A 50 -11.65 10.72 2.90
C VAL A 50 -12.58 11.65 3.69
N GLU A 51 -12.72 11.44 5.00
CA GLU A 51 -13.56 12.28 5.85
C GLU A 51 -13.09 13.74 5.85
N GLU A 52 -11.78 13.99 5.88
CA GLU A 52 -11.24 15.35 5.78
C GLU A 52 -11.50 15.99 4.40
N ALA A 53 -11.31 15.23 3.32
CA ALA A 53 -11.59 15.72 1.97
C ALA A 53 -13.07 16.05 1.77
N GLU A 54 -13.98 15.23 2.33
CA GLU A 54 -15.42 15.50 2.31
C GLU A 54 -15.79 16.75 3.11
N ARG A 55 -15.21 16.95 4.30
CA ARG A 55 -15.39 18.18 5.10
C ARG A 55 -14.92 19.41 4.34
N ALA A 56 -13.71 19.37 3.79
CA ALA A 56 -13.17 20.49 3.02
C ALA A 56 -14.05 20.82 1.81
N ARG A 57 -14.57 19.80 1.10
CA ARG A 57 -15.53 19.99 0.01
C ARG A 57 -16.81 20.67 0.49
N ALA A 58 -17.38 20.22 1.61
CA ALA A 58 -18.62 20.78 2.15
C ALA A 58 -18.50 22.24 2.61
N GLN A 59 -17.29 22.73 2.89
CA GLN A 59 -17.03 24.14 3.23
C GLN A 59 -16.91 25.06 1.99
N LEU A 60 -16.78 24.48 0.79
CA LEU A 60 -16.61 25.21 -0.48
C LEU A 60 -17.93 25.44 -1.25
N VAL A 61 -19.04 24.84 -0.81
CA VAL A 61 -20.37 24.91 -1.47
C VAL A 61 -21.40 25.47 -0.49
#